data_AF-A0A2S8GPL7-F1
#
_entry.id   AF-A0A2S8GPL7-F1
#
_cell.length_a   1.000
_cell.length_b   1.000
_cell.length_c   1.000
_cell.angle_alpha   90.00
_cell.angle_beta   90.00
_cell.angle_gamma   90.00
#
_symmetry.space_group_name_H-M   'P 1'
#
loop_
_entity.id
_entity.type
_entity.pdbx_description
1 polymer ?
#
loop_
_entity_poly.entity_id
_entity_poly.type
_entity_poly.pdbx_seq_one_letter_code
_entity_poly.pdbx_strand_id
1 'polypeptide(L)'
;MDPSPNKSAEQKPAASVDPRHEQLFSIAMYQRLTIVAFVVLMSQFALGYVATALQRRVVPFGVQPTPEEQAAIDAINQGHTVLHLALSIFAGVIVFILAKKLYGLTGAIWAGVLQAVPCISLVAMVVVYLKATEYLNARGIEVGNFGVSQESLRKQLAMPRKRRKRS
;
A
#
# COMPACT_ATOMS: atom_id res chain seq x y z
N MET A 1 -5.11 63.41 6.92
CA MET A 1 -5.10 61.99 7.29
C MET A 1 -5.71 61.24 6.12
N ASP A 2 -4.87 60.78 5.20
CA ASP A 2 -5.32 60.01 4.03
C ASP A 2 -5.61 58.56 4.46
N PRO A 3 -6.80 58.02 4.18
CA PRO A 3 -7.07 56.61 4.40
C PRO A 3 -6.30 55.78 3.36
N SER A 4 -5.34 55.01 3.85
CA SER A 4 -4.56 54.06 3.06
C SER A 4 -5.50 53.05 2.38
N PRO A 5 -5.38 52.79 1.07
CA PRO A 5 -6.27 51.88 0.37
C PRO A 5 -6.01 50.44 0.81
N ASN A 6 -7.03 49.86 1.45
CA ASN A 6 -7.11 48.45 1.81
C ASN A 6 -7.01 47.59 0.52
N LYS A 7 -5.80 47.08 0.23
CA LYS A 7 -5.58 46.05 -0.78
C LYS A 7 -6.23 44.77 -0.30
N SER A 8 -7.53 44.65 -0.57
CA SER A 8 -8.24 43.39 -0.53
C SER A 8 -7.51 42.44 -1.47
N ALA A 9 -6.80 41.48 -0.88
CA ALA A 9 -6.08 40.44 -1.60
C ALA A 9 -7.12 39.70 -2.45
N GLU A 10 -7.07 39.95 -3.75
CA GLU A 10 -7.85 39.25 -4.76
C GLU A 10 -7.43 37.78 -4.70
N GLN A 11 -8.17 37.00 -3.91
CA GLN A 11 -7.95 35.59 -3.71
C GLN A 11 -8.32 34.89 -5.01
N LYS A 12 -7.33 34.82 -5.89
CA LYS A 12 -7.41 34.16 -7.20
C LYS A 12 -8.02 32.78 -6.98
N PRO A 13 -9.21 32.48 -7.54
CA PRO A 13 -9.89 31.22 -7.30
C PRO A 13 -8.94 30.10 -7.66
N ALA A 14 -8.65 29.23 -6.68
CA ALA A 14 -7.78 28.08 -6.87
C ALA A 14 -8.27 27.33 -8.11
N ALA A 15 -7.45 27.30 -9.16
CA ALA A 15 -7.79 26.66 -10.41
C ALA A 15 -8.32 25.25 -10.10
N SER A 16 -9.57 24.98 -10.50
CA SER A 16 -10.26 23.72 -10.19
C SER A 16 -9.38 22.57 -10.65
N VAL A 17 -8.84 21.80 -9.71
CA VAL A 17 -8.00 20.64 -10.00
C VAL A 17 -8.82 19.64 -10.82
N ASP A 18 -8.35 19.25 -12.00
CA ASP A 18 -9.06 18.27 -12.84
C ASP A 18 -9.29 16.98 -12.02
N PRO A 19 -10.55 16.52 -11.84
CA PRO A 19 -10.86 15.34 -11.03
C PRO A 19 -10.15 14.08 -11.53
N ARG A 20 -9.73 14.03 -12.80
CA ARG A 20 -8.94 12.93 -13.36
C ARG A 20 -7.53 12.89 -12.79
N HIS A 21 -6.92 14.03 -12.50
CA HIS A 21 -5.60 14.07 -11.86
C HIS A 21 -5.69 13.52 -10.44
N GLU A 22 -6.71 13.91 -9.68
CA GLU A 22 -6.91 13.41 -8.31
C GLU A 22 -7.09 11.89 -8.27
N GLN A 23 -7.85 11.33 -9.22
CA GLN A 23 -7.98 9.88 -9.36
C GLN A 23 -6.63 9.19 -9.61
N LEU A 24 -5.81 9.71 -10.54
CA LEU A 24 -4.50 9.15 -10.84
C LEU A 24 -3.54 9.22 -9.64
N PHE A 25 -3.54 10.33 -8.91
CA PHE A 25 -2.78 10.46 -7.66
C PHE A 25 -3.20 9.44 -6.62
N SER A 26 -4.51 9.24 -6.46
CA SER A 26 -5.03 8.27 -5.50
C SER A 26 -4.62 6.83 -5.87
N ILE A 27 -4.73 6.44 -7.15
CA ILE A 27 -4.35 5.10 -7.62
C ILE A 27 -2.86 4.85 -7.40
N ALA A 28 -2.00 5.80 -7.79
CA ALA A 28 -0.56 5.70 -7.57
C ALA A 28 -0.19 5.58 -6.08
N MET A 29 -0.87 6.35 -5.22
CA MET A 29 -0.68 6.28 -3.77
C MET A 29 -1.08 4.91 -3.21
N TYR A 30 -2.26 4.40 -3.56
CA TYR A 30 -2.72 3.08 -3.11
C TYR A 30 -1.87 1.94 -3.66
N GLN A 31 -1.36 2.05 -4.89
CA GLN A 31 -0.41 1.08 -5.46
C GLN A 31 0.87 1.00 -4.62
N ARG A 32 1.44 2.16 -4.23
CA ARG A 32 2.64 2.20 -3.39
C ARG A 32 2.37 1.67 -1.98
N LEU A 33 1.23 2.04 -1.39
CA LEU A 33 0.79 1.52 -0.09
C LEU A 33 0.61 0.00 -0.12
N THR A 34 0.08 -0.55 -1.21
CA THR A 34 -0.07 -2.00 -1.42
C THR A 34 1.30 -2.70 -1.39
N ILE A 35 2.30 -2.15 -2.08
CA ILE A 35 3.67 -2.71 -2.06
C ILE A 35 4.27 -2.64 -0.66
N VAL A 36 4.16 -1.50 0.02
CA VAL A 36 4.71 -1.35 1.37
C VAL A 36 4.04 -2.33 2.33
N ALA A 37 2.71 -2.44 2.28
CA ALA A 37 1.96 -3.41 3.08
C ALA A 37 2.40 -4.85 2.79
N PHE A 38 2.61 -5.21 1.53
CA PHE A 38 3.12 -6.51 1.13
C PHE A 38 4.51 -6.80 1.72
N VAL A 39 5.45 -5.87 1.57
CA VAL A 39 6.82 -6.03 2.10
C VAL A 39 6.80 -6.18 3.61
N VAL A 40 6.00 -5.36 4.31
CA VAL A 40 5.83 -5.46 5.76
C VAL A 40 5.25 -6.82 6.17
N LEU A 41 4.19 -7.29 5.50
CA LEU A 41 3.59 -8.60 5.79
C LEU A 41 4.57 -9.75 5.57
N MET A 42 5.28 -9.75 4.44
CA MET A 42 6.31 -10.76 4.14
C MET A 42 7.45 -10.73 5.17
N SER A 43 7.84 -9.54 5.63
CA SER A 43 8.88 -9.41 6.66
C SER A 43 8.42 -9.94 8.02
N GLN A 44 7.16 -9.69 8.40
CA GLN A 44 6.56 -10.24 9.62
C GLN A 44 6.45 -11.77 9.57
N PHE A 45 6.05 -12.32 8.41
CA PHE A 45 5.99 -13.75 8.19
C PHE A 45 7.37 -14.39 8.30
N ALA A 46 8.38 -13.80 7.65
CA ALA A 46 9.77 -14.26 7.73
C ALA A 46 10.32 -14.19 9.16
N LEU A 47 10.03 -13.10 9.89
CA LEU A 47 10.46 -12.94 11.28
C LEU A 47 9.83 -14.00 12.19
N GLY A 48 8.52 -14.27 12.03
CA GLY A 48 7.84 -15.34 12.76
C GLY A 48 8.46 -16.70 12.49
N TYR A 49 8.75 -17.00 11.22
CA TYR A 49 9.42 -18.25 10.82
C TYR A 49 10.82 -18.39 11.45
N VAL A 50 11.63 -17.32 11.40
CA VAL A 50 12.97 -17.31 12.01
C VAL A 50 12.88 -17.47 13.53
N ALA A 51 11.94 -16.79 14.19
CA ALA A 51 11.73 -16.92 15.63
C ALA A 51 11.39 -18.36 16.02
N THR A 52 10.45 -19.01 15.30
CA THR A 52 10.11 -20.42 15.53
C THR A 52 11.30 -21.36 15.25
N ALA A 53 12.07 -21.09 14.20
CA ALA A 53 13.25 -21.89 13.86
C ALA A 53 14.38 -21.76 14.90
N LEU A 54 14.60 -20.56 15.43
CA LEU A 54 15.56 -20.31 16.50
C LEU A 54 15.13 -20.97 17.81
N GLN A 55 13.84 -20.88 18.16
CA GLN A 55 13.31 -21.54 19.35
C GLN A 55 13.54 -23.05 19.33
N ARG A 56 13.36 -23.70 18.16
CA ARG A 56 13.68 -25.12 17.96
C ARG A 56 15.17 -25.46 18.08
N ARG A 57 16.07 -24.48 17.91
CA ARG A 57 17.53 -24.68 18.03
C ARG A 57 18.05 -24.42 19.43
N VAL A 58 17.49 -23.44 20.13
CA VAL A 58 17.95 -23.00 21.46
C VAL A 58 17.41 -23.91 22.55
N VAL A 59 16.22 -24.48 22.38
CA VAL A 59 15.68 -25.47 23.33
C VAL A 59 16.17 -26.85 22.90
N PRO A 60 17.17 -27.45 23.58
CA PRO A 60 17.64 -28.80 23.25
C PRO A 60 16.47 -29.78 23.38
N PHE A 61 16.38 -30.71 22.44
CA PHE A 61 15.36 -31.76 22.44
C PHE A 61 15.30 -32.44 23.82
N GLY A 62 14.18 -32.24 24.53
CA GLY A 62 13.91 -32.88 25.83
C GLY A 62 13.94 -31.96 27.06
N VAL A 63 14.40 -30.71 26.95
CA VAL A 63 14.29 -29.74 28.06
C VAL A 63 13.02 -28.92 27.88
N GLN A 64 12.05 -29.09 28.79
CA GLN A 64 10.88 -28.20 28.80
C GLN A 64 11.27 -26.83 29.35
N PRO A 65 10.82 -25.73 28.74
CA PRO A 65 10.99 -24.40 29.31
C PRO A 65 10.32 -24.34 30.69
N THR A 66 10.89 -23.52 31.57
CA THR A 66 10.26 -23.24 32.85
C THR A 66 8.90 -22.54 32.64
N PRO A 67 7.96 -22.60 33.60
CA PRO A 67 6.66 -21.93 33.45
C PRO A 67 6.77 -20.43 33.17
N GLU A 68 7.79 -19.76 33.74
CA GLU A 68 8.05 -18.33 33.52
C GLU A 68 8.54 -18.05 32.09
N GLU A 69 9.43 -18.89 31.55
CA GLU A 69 9.90 -18.78 30.16
C GLU A 69 8.77 -19.07 29.16
N GLN A 70 7.94 -20.08 29.44
CA GLN A 70 6.80 -20.41 28.60
C GLN A 70 5.79 -19.25 28.53
N ALA A 71 5.50 -18.62 29.68
CA ALA A 71 4.62 -17.44 29.72
C ALA A 71 5.19 -16.27 28.90
N ALA A 72 6.50 -16.03 28.95
CA ALA A 72 7.15 -15.00 28.15
C ALA A 72 7.08 -15.29 26.63
N ILE A 73 7.31 -16.55 26.24
CA ILE A 73 7.19 -17.01 24.85
C ILE A 73 5.76 -16.84 24.34
N ASP A 74 4.76 -17.23 25.14
CA ASP A 74 3.36 -17.13 24.77
C ASP A 74 2.92 -15.67 24.62
N ALA A 75 3.39 -14.77 25.50
CA ALA A 75 3.13 -13.34 25.39
C ALA A 75 3.72 -12.74 24.09
N ILE A 76 4.94 -13.13 23.71
CA ILE A 76 5.57 -12.69 22.46
C ILE A 76 4.79 -13.21 21.24
N ASN A 77 4.42 -14.49 21.25
CA ASN A 77 3.66 -15.11 20.15
C ASN A 77 2.27 -14.48 19.99
N GLN A 78 1.59 -14.21 21.11
CA GLN A 78 0.29 -13.53 21.09
C GLN A 78 0.42 -12.10 20.56
N GLY A 79 1.44 -11.35 21.00
CA GLY A 79 1.71 -10.00 20.51
C GLY A 79 2.00 -9.96 19.01
N HIS A 80 2.84 -10.88 18.52
CA HIS A 80 3.15 -11.02 17.09
C HIS A 80 1.90 -11.36 16.27
N THR A 81 1.07 -12.30 16.77
CA THR A 81 -0.18 -12.71 16.10
C THR A 81 -1.17 -11.55 15.96
N VAL A 82 -1.37 -10.78 17.03
CA VAL A 82 -2.27 -9.62 17.02
C VAL A 82 -1.77 -8.55 16.06
N LEU A 83 -0.46 -8.25 16.08
CA LEU A 83 0.15 -7.29 15.16
C LEU A 83 0.01 -7.75 13.70
N HIS A 84 0.27 -9.02 13.43
CA HIS A 84 0.14 -9.61 12.10
C HIS A 84 -1.31 -9.53 11.59
N LEU A 85 -2.29 -9.82 12.44
CA LEU A 85 -3.71 -9.72 12.10
C LEU A 85 -4.09 -8.27 11.78
N ALA A 86 -3.69 -7.31 12.60
CA ALA A 86 -3.96 -5.89 12.38
C ALA A 86 -3.39 -5.38 11.04
N LEU A 87 -2.13 -5.74 10.74
CA LEU A 87 -1.47 -5.40 9.47
C LEU A 87 -2.15 -6.07 8.27
N SER A 88 -2.61 -7.31 8.43
CA SER A 88 -3.30 -8.06 7.37
C SER A 88 -4.65 -7.41 7.01
N ILE A 89 -5.42 -7.00 8.03
CA ILE A 89 -6.68 -6.27 7.83
C ILE A 89 -6.41 -4.93 7.13
N PHE A 90 -5.42 -4.17 7.60
CA PHE A 90 -5.05 -2.89 7.00
C PHE A 90 -4.65 -3.03 5.53
N ALA A 91 -3.81 -4.03 5.21
CA ALA A 91 -3.44 -4.36 3.84
C ALA A 91 -4.66 -4.73 2.98
N GLY A 92 -5.59 -5.51 3.54
CA GLY A 92 -6.84 -5.87 2.88
C GLY A 92 -7.71 -4.67 2.53
N VAL A 93 -7.83 -3.70 3.46
CA VAL A 93 -8.56 -2.46 3.20
C VAL A 93 -7.92 -1.66 2.06
N ILE A 94 -6.60 -1.55 2.02
CA ILE A 94 -5.88 -0.86 0.93
C ILE A 94 -6.16 -1.53 -0.42
N VAL A 95 -6.06 -2.86 -0.49
CA VAL A 95 -6.31 -3.64 -1.70
C VAL A 95 -7.76 -3.50 -2.13
N PHE A 96 -8.71 -3.56 -1.20
CA PHE A 96 -10.13 -3.37 -1.47
C PHE A 96 -10.41 -1.99 -2.07
N ILE A 97 -9.83 -0.92 -1.51
CA ILE A 97 -10.00 0.44 -2.03
C ILE A 97 -9.39 0.56 -3.44
N LEU A 98 -8.21 -0.02 -3.66
CA LEU A 98 -7.55 -0.02 -4.96
C LEU A 98 -8.36 -0.81 -6.00
N ALA A 99 -8.82 -2.01 -5.66
CA ALA A 99 -9.66 -2.85 -6.50
C ALA A 99 -10.98 -2.15 -6.84
N LYS A 100 -11.61 -1.48 -5.86
CA LYS A 100 -12.83 -0.68 -6.07
C LYS A 100 -12.62 0.44 -7.09
N LYS A 101 -11.46 1.11 -7.06
CA LYS A 101 -11.11 2.17 -8.00
C LYS A 101 -10.81 1.66 -9.42
N LEU A 102 -10.29 0.44 -9.55
CA LEU A 102 -9.90 -0.14 -10.85
C LEU A 102 -11.03 -0.93 -11.54
N TYR A 103 -11.79 -1.71 -10.77
CA TYR A 103 -12.77 -2.67 -11.28
C TYR A 103 -14.22 -2.39 -10.84
N GLY A 104 -14.43 -1.34 -10.05
CA GLY A 104 -15.72 -1.08 -9.41
C GLY A 104 -15.98 -2.00 -8.22
N LEU A 105 -17.21 -1.96 -7.71
CA LEU A 105 -17.59 -2.65 -6.47
C LEU A 105 -17.49 -4.18 -6.59
N THR A 106 -17.89 -4.75 -7.72
CA THR A 106 -17.88 -6.19 -7.97
C THR A 106 -16.46 -6.75 -7.90
N GLY A 107 -15.48 -6.08 -8.52
CA GLY A 107 -14.08 -6.49 -8.42
C GLY A 107 -13.51 -6.35 -7.01
N ALA A 108 -13.96 -5.37 -6.24
CA ALA A 108 -13.57 -5.22 -4.83
C ALA A 108 -14.11 -6.35 -3.95
N ILE A 109 -15.34 -6.80 -4.18
CA ILE A 109 -15.93 -7.94 -3.47
C ILE A 109 -15.13 -9.21 -3.77
N TRP A 110 -14.84 -9.49 -5.04
CA TRP A 110 -14.01 -10.63 -5.41
C TRP A 110 -12.61 -10.55 -4.81
N ALA A 111 -11.97 -9.38 -4.84
CA ALA A 111 -10.67 -9.18 -4.18
C ALA A 111 -10.75 -9.45 -2.67
N GLY A 112 -11.82 -9.02 -2.00
CA GLY A 112 -12.05 -9.30 -0.58
C GLY A 112 -12.27 -10.78 -0.26
N VAL A 113 -13.03 -11.50 -1.09
CA VAL A 113 -13.23 -12.96 -0.94
C VAL A 113 -11.93 -13.72 -1.17
N LEU A 114 -11.18 -13.35 -2.21
CA LEU A 114 -9.86 -13.90 -2.52
C LEU A 114 -8.84 -13.63 -1.39
N GLN A 115 -9.06 -12.56 -0.61
CA GLN A 115 -8.20 -12.20 0.53
C GLN A 115 -8.38 -13.12 1.75
N ALA A 116 -9.49 -13.85 1.85
CA ALA A 116 -9.74 -14.79 2.95
C ALA A 116 -8.74 -15.96 2.95
N VAL A 117 -8.12 -16.24 1.81
CA VAL A 117 -7.09 -17.28 1.68
C VAL A 117 -5.72 -16.60 1.51
N PRO A 118 -4.79 -16.73 2.48
CA PRO A 118 -3.52 -16.00 2.49
C PRO A 118 -2.67 -16.16 1.22
N CYS A 119 -2.66 -17.36 0.64
CA CYS A 119 -1.92 -17.64 -0.59
C CYS A 119 -2.57 -16.97 -1.81
N ILE A 120 -3.90 -16.94 -1.84
CA ILE A 120 -4.65 -16.33 -2.94
C ILE A 120 -4.61 -14.80 -2.80
N SER A 121 -4.56 -14.26 -1.58
CA SER A 121 -4.42 -12.82 -1.34
C SER A 121 -3.13 -12.26 -1.92
N LEU A 122 -2.03 -13.02 -1.83
CA LEU A 122 -0.74 -12.66 -2.44
C LEU A 122 -0.88 -12.54 -3.97
N VAL A 123 -1.50 -13.54 -4.61
CA VAL A 123 -1.75 -13.53 -6.05
C VAL A 123 -2.67 -12.37 -6.45
N ALA A 124 -3.76 -12.15 -5.71
CA ALA A 124 -4.69 -11.06 -5.94
C ALA A 124 -4.01 -9.68 -5.82
N MET A 125 -3.14 -9.48 -4.82
CA MET A 125 -2.34 -8.26 -4.68
C MET A 125 -1.47 -8.01 -5.91
N VAL A 126 -0.77 -9.05 -6.41
CA VAL A 126 0.08 -8.93 -7.59
C VAL A 126 -0.74 -8.61 -8.84
N VAL A 127 -1.88 -9.27 -9.03
CA VAL A 127 -2.78 -9.01 -10.17
C VAL A 127 -3.32 -7.58 -10.14
N VAL A 128 -3.79 -7.12 -8.98
CA VAL A 128 -4.28 -5.74 -8.82
C VAL A 128 -3.15 -4.73 -9.05
N TYR A 129 -1.94 -5.01 -8.59
CA TYR A 129 -0.75 -4.19 -8.83
C TYR A 129 -0.38 -4.08 -10.31
N LEU A 130 -0.32 -5.22 -11.02
CA LEU A 130 -0.02 -5.25 -12.46
C LEU A 130 -1.07 -4.47 -13.23
N LYS A 131 -2.35 -4.63 -12.89
CA LYS A 131 -3.43 -3.88 -13.54
C LYS A 131 -3.45 -2.39 -13.22
N ALA A 132 -3.06 -1.98 -12.01
CA ALA A 132 -2.84 -0.57 -11.70
C ALA A 132 -1.71 0.01 -12.58
N THR A 133 -0.64 -0.74 -12.76
CA THR A 133 0.49 -0.38 -13.62
C THR A 133 0.06 -0.25 -15.07
N GLU A 134 -0.66 -1.23 -15.62
CA GLU A 134 -1.23 -1.17 -16.97
C GLU A 134 -2.15 0.04 -17.16
N TYR A 135 -3.01 0.32 -16.16
CA TYR A 135 -3.94 1.45 -16.21
C TYR A 135 -3.24 2.81 -16.27
N LEU A 136 -2.10 2.95 -15.56
CA LEU A 136 -1.26 4.15 -15.58
C LEU A 136 -0.45 4.24 -16.88
N ASN A 137 0.15 3.13 -17.32
CA ASN A 137 0.91 3.06 -18.57
C ASN A 137 0.03 3.40 -19.79
N ALA A 138 -1.22 2.93 -19.81
CA ALA A 138 -2.19 3.26 -20.86
C ALA A 138 -2.48 4.78 -20.97
N ARG A 139 -2.19 5.56 -19.92
CA ARG A 139 -2.31 7.03 -19.90
C ARG A 139 -0.98 7.74 -20.12
N GLY A 140 0.04 7.00 -20.54
CA GLY A 140 1.39 7.47 -20.79
C GLY A 140 2.10 7.96 -19.53
N ILE A 141 1.75 7.39 -18.37
CA ILE A 141 2.50 7.58 -17.13
C ILE A 141 3.48 6.42 -17.02
N GLU A 142 4.77 6.70 -16.96
CA GLU A 142 5.79 5.68 -16.73
C GLU A 142 5.79 5.29 -15.25
N VAL A 143 5.63 3.98 -15.01
CA VAL A 143 5.57 3.39 -13.68
C VAL A 143 6.73 2.41 -13.51
N GLY A 144 7.56 2.61 -12.48
CA GLY A 144 8.65 1.68 -12.16
C GLY A 144 8.17 0.48 -11.35
N ASN A 145 9.08 -0.45 -11.03
CA ASN A 145 8.78 -1.67 -10.27
C ASN A 145 8.23 -1.44 -8.84
N PHE A 146 8.36 -0.22 -8.31
CA PHE A 146 7.83 0.17 -7.00
C PHE A 146 6.67 1.16 -7.09
N GLY A 147 6.02 1.25 -8.25
CA GLY A 147 5.02 2.27 -8.55
C GLY A 147 5.64 3.58 -9.04
N VAL A 148 4.80 4.63 -9.13
CA VAL A 148 5.22 5.99 -9.51
C VAL A 148 5.19 6.91 -8.30
N SER A 149 6.26 7.70 -8.09
CA SER A 149 6.28 8.69 -7.02
C SER A 149 5.32 9.84 -7.34
N GLN A 150 4.72 10.47 -6.32
CA GLN A 150 3.81 11.61 -6.55
C GLN A 150 4.52 12.77 -7.26
N GLU A 151 5.80 13.00 -6.96
CA GLU A 151 6.58 14.04 -7.61
C GLU A 151 6.84 13.73 -9.09
N SER A 152 7.19 12.47 -9.41
CA SER A 152 7.33 12.03 -10.80
C SER A 152 6.00 12.12 -11.55
N LEU A 153 4.90 11.70 -10.92
CA LEU A 153 3.56 11.82 -11.50
C LEU A 153 3.18 13.29 -11.76
N ARG A 154 3.45 14.21 -10.83
CA ARG A 154 3.23 15.66 -11.02
C ARG A 154 4.04 16.19 -12.20
N LYS A 155 5.34 15.87 -12.26
CA LYS A 155 6.22 16.29 -13.36
C LYS A 155 5.74 15.75 -14.70
N GLN A 156 5.34 14.48 -14.75
CA GLN A 156 4.82 13.86 -15.97
C GLN A 156 3.51 14.51 -16.41
N LEU A 157 2.58 14.80 -15.50
CA LEU A 157 1.31 15.46 -15.81
C LEU A 157 1.49 16.94 -16.23
N ALA A 158 2.52 17.63 -15.72
CA ALA A 158 2.85 19.00 -16.10
C ALA A 158 3.55 19.12 -17.46
N MET A 159 4.08 18.02 -18.02
CA MET A 159 4.82 18.06 -19.29
C MET A 159 3.88 18.11 -20.52
N PRO A 160 4.13 19.03 -21.47
CA PRO A 160 3.33 19.12 -22.70
C PRO A 160 3.52 17.86 -23.57
N ARG A 161 2.40 17.29 -24.04
CA ARG A 161 2.29 16.02 -24.79
C ARG A 161 3.30 15.82 -25.93
N LYS A 162 3.78 16.89 -26.57
CA LYS A 162 4.77 16.83 -27.67
C LYS A 162 6.13 16.27 -27.24
N ARG A 163 6.52 16.35 -25.95
CA ARG A 163 7.80 15.83 -25.47
C ARG A 163 7.77 14.34 -25.05
N ARG A 164 6.60 13.74 -24.83
CA ARG A 164 6.47 12.37 -24.32
C ARG A 164 6.79 11.25 -25.34
N LYS A 165 6.92 11.54 -26.64
CA LYS A 165 7.16 10.53 -27.69
C LYS A 165 8.65 10.35 -28.08
N ARG A 166 9.59 10.99 -27.37
CA ARG A 166 11.01 11.01 -27.74
C ARG A 166 11.95 10.24 -26.79
N SER A 167 11.42 9.62 -25.74
CA SER A 167 12.15 8.69 -24.86
C SER A 167 11.60 7.29 -25.06
#